data_AF-A0A4V0I7I7-F1
#
_entry.id   AF-A0A4V0I7I7-F1
#
_cell.length_a   1.000
_cell.length_b   1.000
_cell.length_c   1.000
_cell.angle_alpha   90.00
_cell.angle_beta   90.00
_cell.angle_gamma   90.00
#
_symmetry.space_group_name_H-M   'P 1'
#
loop_
_entity.id
_entity.type
_entity.pdbx_description
1 polymer ?
#
loop_
_entity_poly.entity_id
_entity_poly.type
_entity_poly.pdbx_seq_one_letter_code
_entity_poly.pdbx_strand_id
1 'polypeptide(L)'
;MASANPWDAVFDRVTHVRTPGFVCATPVTDAELDQAEAQLNTRFPLSYRAFMKRFGPGELDCWLRISTVLLISANHHALVEHTTSCRDDLPKWTDLNHDHLRRFVYFATNVSGEPYAWDPEEASDADTFDHPIYRLHRHEEGTPDRLASTFTEFIQITVDELIEWRAGEPLDPSEPVVDGCRFEPAFLRFRTKPTTRDVKRWLAFNNHTARDLARAIRNEGRTEAFPILADALEEAGCDNADVLDSCRTGDSDVDGVWVLRVLLGDRA
;
A
#
# COMPACT_ATOMS: atom_id res chain seq x y z
N MET A 1 -7.85 -28.17 -11.29
CA MET A 1 -8.16 -26.77 -10.96
C MET A 1 -7.97 -26.66 -9.46
N ALA A 2 -6.93 -25.98 -9.00
CA ALA A 2 -6.78 -25.72 -7.56
C ALA A 2 -8.05 -25.00 -7.09
N SER A 3 -8.64 -25.43 -5.97
CA SER A 3 -9.75 -24.68 -5.38
C SER A 3 -9.25 -23.27 -5.10
N ALA A 4 -9.88 -22.26 -5.70
CA ALA A 4 -9.60 -20.87 -5.36
C ALA A 4 -9.69 -20.73 -3.84
N ASN A 5 -8.74 -20.02 -3.23
CA ASN A 5 -8.79 -19.81 -1.81
C ASN A 5 -10.04 -18.98 -1.49
N PRO A 6 -10.70 -19.20 -0.34
CA PRO A 6 -11.96 -18.53 -0.03
C PRO A 6 -11.84 -16.99 -0.02
N TRP A 7 -10.65 -16.46 0.26
CA TRP A 7 -10.37 -15.02 0.25
C TRP A 7 -10.14 -14.40 -1.13
N ASP A 8 -9.94 -15.19 -2.19
CA ASP A 8 -9.70 -14.65 -3.54
C ASP A 8 -10.89 -13.82 -4.03
N ALA A 9 -12.13 -14.27 -3.75
CA ALA A 9 -13.35 -13.54 -4.10
C ALA A 9 -13.45 -12.16 -3.44
N VAL A 10 -12.87 -11.99 -2.25
CA VAL A 10 -12.83 -10.71 -1.53
C VAL A 10 -11.71 -9.84 -2.08
N PHE A 11 -10.51 -10.42 -2.21
CA PHE A 11 -9.31 -9.69 -2.62
C PHE A 11 -9.37 -9.23 -4.08
N ASP A 12 -10.09 -9.94 -4.94
CA ASP A 12 -10.29 -9.53 -6.35
C ASP A 12 -11.14 -8.27 -6.49
N ARG A 13 -11.83 -7.84 -5.42
CA ARG A 13 -12.57 -6.57 -5.37
C ARG A 13 -11.73 -5.38 -4.89
N VAL A 14 -10.45 -5.62 -4.59
CA VAL A 14 -9.49 -4.62 -4.14
C VAL A 14 -8.50 -4.34 -5.26
N THR A 15 -8.49 -3.10 -5.74
CA THR A 15 -7.69 -2.67 -6.88
C THR A 15 -6.52 -1.82 -6.43
N HIS A 16 -5.30 -2.21 -6.80
CA HIS A 16 -4.12 -1.39 -6.57
C HIS A 16 -4.21 -0.08 -7.35
N VAL A 17 -4.03 1.04 -6.65
CA VAL A 17 -3.87 2.33 -7.28
C VAL A 17 -2.56 2.94 -6.81
N ARG A 18 -1.66 3.19 -7.76
CA ARG A 18 -0.36 3.80 -7.49
C ARG A 18 -0.36 5.23 -8.01
N THR A 19 0.14 6.14 -7.20
CA THR A 19 0.26 7.56 -7.57
C THR A 19 1.62 7.81 -8.22
N PRO A 20 1.67 8.41 -9.42
CA PRO A 20 2.93 8.70 -10.10
C PRO A 20 3.88 9.56 -9.25
N GLY A 21 5.17 9.25 -9.28
CA GLY A 21 6.20 10.01 -8.57
C GLY A 21 6.54 9.49 -7.17
N PHE A 22 5.94 8.38 -6.76
CA PHE A 22 6.23 7.72 -5.50
C PHE A 22 6.99 6.41 -5.69
N VAL A 23 7.86 6.10 -4.73
CA VAL A 23 8.39 4.75 -4.55
C VAL A 23 7.54 4.08 -3.46
N CYS A 24 6.81 3.05 -3.86
CA CYS A 24 5.92 2.29 -2.97
C CYS A 24 6.67 1.13 -2.30
N ALA A 25 6.16 0.71 -1.14
CA ALA A 25 6.57 -0.54 -0.52
C ALA A 25 6.21 -1.73 -1.42
N THR A 26 7.07 -2.74 -1.43
CA THR A 26 6.78 -4.03 -2.08
C THR A 26 5.89 -4.90 -1.20
N PRO A 27 5.13 -5.85 -1.78
CA PRO A 27 4.41 -6.84 -1.00
C PRO A 27 5.34 -7.61 -0.06
N VAL A 28 4.81 -8.02 1.10
CA VAL A 28 5.58 -8.61 2.19
C VAL A 28 5.92 -10.07 1.89
N THR A 29 7.10 -10.51 2.26
CA THR A 29 7.56 -11.89 2.14
C THR A 29 7.17 -12.74 3.35
N ASP A 30 7.16 -14.08 3.20
CA ASP A 30 6.91 -14.97 4.35
C ASP A 30 7.95 -14.79 5.47
N ALA A 31 9.21 -14.55 5.13
CA ALA A 31 10.28 -14.35 6.11
C ALA A 31 10.05 -13.09 6.98
N GLU A 32 9.55 -12.02 6.39
CA GLU A 32 9.23 -10.78 7.12
C GLU A 32 8.02 -10.97 8.04
N LEU A 33 7.00 -11.70 7.58
CA LEU A 33 5.85 -12.07 8.40
C LEU A 33 6.28 -12.96 9.57
N ASP A 34 7.10 -13.98 9.32
CA ASP A 34 7.61 -14.89 10.35
C ASP A 34 8.46 -14.15 11.39
N GLN A 35 9.24 -13.14 10.97
CA GLN A 35 9.99 -12.29 11.87
C GLN A 35 9.06 -11.46 12.77
N ALA A 36 7.99 -10.88 12.23
CA ALA A 36 7.03 -10.11 13.01
C ALA A 36 6.22 -11.00 13.97
N GLU A 37 5.83 -12.20 13.53
CA GLU A 37 5.22 -13.23 14.39
C GLU A 37 6.12 -13.58 15.59
N ALA A 38 7.42 -13.79 15.34
CA ALA A 38 8.39 -14.07 16.38
C ALA A 38 8.56 -12.91 17.37
N GLN A 39 8.56 -11.66 16.90
CA GLN A 39 8.67 -10.48 17.76
C GLN A 39 7.42 -10.26 18.62
N LEU A 40 6.23 -10.55 18.09
CA LEU A 40 4.97 -10.44 18.82
C LEU A 40 4.61 -11.70 19.61
N ASN A 41 5.40 -12.77 19.47
CA ASN A 41 5.17 -14.09 20.05
C ASN A 41 3.75 -14.61 19.76
N THR A 42 3.34 -14.54 18.49
CA THR A 42 2.00 -14.95 18.04
C THR A 42 2.02 -15.40 16.59
N ARG A 43 0.98 -16.12 16.16
CA ARG A 43 0.74 -16.49 14.77
C ARG A 43 -0.27 -15.52 14.15
N PHE A 44 -0.09 -15.20 12.87
CA PHE A 44 -1.06 -14.36 12.17
C PHE A 44 -2.11 -15.21 11.43
N PRO A 45 -3.35 -14.70 11.29
CA PRO A 45 -4.34 -15.32 10.42
C PRO A 45 -3.79 -15.57 9.02
N LEU A 46 -4.06 -16.75 8.44
CA LEU A 46 -3.60 -17.06 7.08
C LEU A 46 -4.16 -16.07 6.05
N SER A 47 -5.38 -15.59 6.28
CA SER A 47 -6.04 -14.55 5.50
C SER A 47 -5.29 -13.20 5.55
N TYR A 48 -4.80 -12.80 6.73
CA TYR A 48 -3.95 -11.61 6.90
C TYR A 48 -2.62 -11.77 6.16
N ARG A 49 -1.95 -12.91 6.31
CA ARG A 49 -0.70 -13.21 5.58
C ARG A 49 -0.91 -13.15 4.07
N ALA A 50 -1.99 -13.74 3.57
CA ALA A 50 -2.33 -13.72 2.15
C ALA A 50 -2.56 -12.30 1.64
N PHE A 51 -3.26 -11.45 2.40
CA PHE A 51 -3.46 -10.04 2.06
C PHE A 51 -2.13 -9.28 1.98
N MET A 52 -1.28 -9.40 3.00
CA MET A 52 0.03 -8.71 3.04
C MET A 52 0.99 -9.16 1.94
N LYS A 53 0.91 -10.42 1.51
CA LYS A 53 1.69 -10.94 0.37
C LYS A 53 1.16 -10.50 -0.99
N ARG A 54 -0.14 -10.22 -1.09
CA ARG A 54 -0.78 -9.76 -2.33
C ARG A 54 -0.65 -8.25 -2.50
N PHE A 55 -0.99 -7.49 -1.47
CA PHE A 55 -1.10 -6.04 -1.53
C PHE A 55 0.05 -5.31 -0.82
N GLY A 56 0.62 -5.93 0.21
CA GLY A 56 1.54 -5.25 1.11
C GLY A 56 0.80 -4.32 2.08
N PRO A 57 1.54 -3.47 2.80
CA PRO A 57 0.93 -2.45 3.65
C PRO A 57 0.48 -1.26 2.83
N GLY A 58 -0.50 -0.53 3.34
CA GLY A 58 -1.12 0.57 2.60
C GLY A 58 -2.47 0.97 3.18
N GLU A 59 -3.26 1.63 2.35
CA GLU A 59 -4.54 2.20 2.74
C GLU A 59 -5.65 1.71 1.81
N LEU A 60 -6.79 1.31 2.36
CA LEU A 60 -8.04 1.10 1.63
C LEU A 60 -8.82 2.41 1.59
N ASP A 61 -9.01 2.99 0.41
CA ASP A 61 -9.71 4.25 0.13
C ASP A 61 -9.35 5.41 1.08
N CYS A 62 -8.06 5.50 1.48
CA CYS A 62 -7.57 6.43 2.49
C CYS A 62 -8.27 6.34 3.86
N TRP A 63 -9.11 5.33 4.07
CA TRP A 63 -10.00 5.21 5.21
C TRP A 63 -9.46 4.26 6.27
N LEU A 64 -8.94 3.11 5.83
CA LEU A 64 -8.30 2.12 6.68
C LEU A 64 -6.83 1.99 6.30
N ARG A 65 -5.93 2.37 7.22
CA ARG A 65 -4.49 2.17 7.07
C ARG A 65 -4.07 0.87 7.74
N ILE A 66 -3.54 -0.07 6.97
CA ILE A 66 -2.96 -1.33 7.45
C ILE A 66 -1.47 -1.11 7.73
N SER A 67 -1.02 -1.47 8.94
CA SER A 67 0.35 -1.26 9.42
C SER A 67 1.39 -2.01 8.58
N THR A 68 2.59 -1.47 8.50
CA THR A 68 3.69 -2.06 7.73
C THR A 68 4.33 -3.20 8.50
N VAL A 69 4.65 -4.34 7.91
CA VAL A 69 5.25 -5.44 8.69
C VAL A 69 6.66 -5.09 9.19
N LEU A 70 7.40 -4.31 8.41
CA LEU A 70 8.68 -3.71 8.80
C LEU A 70 8.59 -2.18 8.82
N LEU A 71 9.56 -1.54 9.48
CA LEU A 71 9.72 -0.09 9.38
C LEU A 71 10.25 0.26 7.99
N ILE A 72 9.42 0.96 7.21
CA ILE A 72 9.73 1.29 5.82
C ILE A 72 10.10 2.76 5.62
N SER A 73 9.67 3.64 6.52
CA SER A 73 10.09 5.05 6.61
C SER A 73 9.67 5.63 7.95
N ALA A 74 10.23 6.79 8.33
CA ALA A 74 9.90 7.47 9.59
C ALA A 74 8.42 7.89 9.72
N ASN A 75 7.66 7.86 8.62
CA ASN A 75 6.25 8.25 8.58
C ASN A 75 5.28 7.05 8.70
N HIS A 76 5.80 5.83 8.79
CA HIS A 76 4.98 4.62 8.92
C HIS A 76 5.33 3.89 10.21
N HIS A 77 4.32 3.40 10.92
CA HIS A 77 4.53 2.55 12.07
C HIS A 77 4.57 1.09 11.62
N ALA A 78 5.69 0.43 11.89
CA ALA A 78 5.77 -1.02 11.75
C ALA A 78 4.73 -1.68 12.65
N LEU A 79 4.19 -2.84 12.29
CA LEU A 79 3.14 -3.57 13.00
C LEU A 79 3.54 -3.79 14.46
N VAL A 80 4.80 -4.16 14.67
CA VAL A 80 5.38 -4.39 16.00
C VAL A 80 5.46 -3.08 16.80
N GLU A 81 5.91 -1.99 16.18
CA GLU A 81 6.00 -0.67 16.81
C GLU A 81 4.63 -0.09 17.10
N HIS A 82 3.69 -0.17 16.15
CA HIS A 82 2.31 0.24 16.30
C HIS A 82 1.64 -0.53 17.44
N THR A 83 1.78 -1.86 17.44
CA THR A 83 1.28 -2.71 18.53
C THR A 83 1.89 -2.32 19.87
N THR A 84 3.20 -2.10 19.95
CA THR A 84 3.88 -1.68 21.18
C THR A 84 3.39 -0.31 21.65
N SER A 85 3.31 0.67 20.75
CA SER A 85 2.82 2.02 21.05
C SER A 85 1.38 2.00 21.54
N CYS A 86 0.49 1.24 20.90
CA CYS A 86 -0.90 1.09 21.34
C CYS A 86 -0.96 0.54 22.77
N ARG A 87 -0.18 -0.51 23.08
CA ARG A 87 -0.13 -1.16 24.41
C ARG A 87 0.44 -0.24 25.50
N ASP A 88 1.49 0.52 25.17
CA ASP A 88 2.15 1.44 26.11
C ASP A 88 1.29 2.67 26.39
N ASP A 89 0.57 3.13 25.36
CA ASP A 89 -0.23 4.35 25.44
C ASP A 89 -1.68 4.11 25.91
N LEU A 90 -2.11 2.87 26.18
CA LEU A 90 -3.48 2.57 26.65
C LEU A 90 -4.02 3.56 27.70
N PRO A 91 -3.29 3.91 28.78
CA PRO A 91 -3.78 4.84 29.79
C PRO A 91 -4.02 6.27 29.29
N LYS A 92 -3.51 6.63 28.11
CA LYS A 92 -3.65 7.96 27.52
C LYS A 92 -4.94 8.11 26.71
N TRP A 93 -5.50 7.02 26.19
CA TRP A 93 -6.58 7.10 25.20
C TRP A 93 -7.77 6.16 25.46
N THR A 94 -7.72 5.28 26.45
CA THR A 94 -8.86 4.40 26.76
C THR A 94 -8.97 4.04 28.24
N ASP A 95 -10.21 3.94 28.73
CA ASP A 95 -10.56 3.48 30.09
C ASP A 95 -10.90 1.98 30.15
N LEU A 96 -10.77 1.28 29.01
CA LEU A 96 -11.01 -0.17 28.91
C LEU A 96 -10.01 -0.98 29.76
N ASN A 97 -10.27 -2.28 29.96
CA ASN A 97 -9.37 -3.17 30.70
C ASN A 97 -8.00 -3.28 30.01
N HIS A 98 -7.00 -2.56 30.52
CA HIS A 98 -5.66 -2.51 29.91
C HIS A 98 -4.94 -3.86 29.91
N ASP A 99 -5.19 -4.72 30.89
CA ASP A 99 -4.52 -6.03 30.96
C ASP A 99 -4.96 -6.95 29.83
N HIS A 100 -6.26 -6.92 29.49
CA HIS A 100 -6.79 -7.56 28.30
C HIS A 100 -6.18 -6.91 27.05
N LEU A 101 -6.26 -5.59 26.93
CA LEU A 101 -5.82 -4.91 25.70
C LEU A 101 -4.31 -4.98 25.42
N ARG A 102 -3.49 -5.28 26.43
CA ARG A 102 -2.04 -5.48 26.26
C ARG A 102 -1.69 -6.74 25.47
N ARG A 103 -2.58 -7.74 25.38
CA ARG A 103 -2.32 -8.96 24.60
C ARG A 103 -2.62 -8.80 23.10
N PHE A 104 -3.41 -7.78 22.73
CA PHE A 104 -3.89 -7.58 21.37
C PHE A 104 -2.75 -7.28 20.39
N VAL A 105 -2.91 -7.71 19.14
CA VAL A 105 -2.08 -7.28 18.01
C VAL A 105 -2.84 -6.20 17.25
N TYR A 106 -2.27 -5.00 17.16
CA TYR A 106 -2.89 -3.83 16.54
C TYR A 106 -2.36 -3.67 15.11
N PHE A 107 -3.20 -3.96 14.12
CA PHE A 107 -2.77 -4.14 12.73
C PHE A 107 -3.24 -3.04 11.77
N ALA A 108 -4.20 -2.23 12.17
CA ALA A 108 -4.69 -1.14 11.33
C ALA A 108 -5.23 0.03 12.18
N THR A 109 -5.44 1.17 11.54
CA THR A 109 -6.09 2.36 12.11
C THR A 109 -7.02 2.98 11.08
N ASN A 110 -8.16 3.52 11.52
CA ASN A 110 -8.97 4.36 10.64
C ASN A 110 -8.44 5.80 10.59
N VAL A 111 -9.11 6.64 9.80
CA VAL A 111 -8.84 8.09 9.69
C VAL A 111 -8.93 8.85 11.01
N SER A 112 -9.74 8.39 11.96
CA SER A 112 -9.87 8.97 13.31
C SER A 112 -8.76 8.51 14.25
N GLY A 113 -7.93 7.56 13.82
CA GLY A 113 -6.85 6.95 14.60
C GLY A 113 -7.33 5.85 15.56
N GLU A 114 -8.57 5.39 15.45
CA GLU A 114 -9.04 4.23 16.21
C GLU A 114 -8.37 2.97 15.68
N PRO A 115 -7.71 2.18 16.55
CA PRO A 115 -6.99 1.03 16.09
C PRO A 115 -7.91 -0.20 15.96
N TYR A 116 -7.55 -1.04 15.00
CA TYR A 116 -8.14 -2.36 14.78
C TYR A 116 -7.16 -3.41 15.23
N ALA A 117 -7.67 -4.43 15.91
CA ALA A 117 -6.84 -5.44 16.52
C ALA A 117 -7.52 -6.79 16.60
N TRP A 118 -6.73 -7.82 16.82
CA TRP A 118 -7.22 -9.13 17.24
C TRP A 118 -6.56 -9.58 18.53
N ASP A 119 -7.25 -10.46 19.25
CA ASP A 119 -6.73 -11.17 20.40
C ASP A 119 -6.19 -12.54 20.00
N PRO A 120 -4.86 -12.78 20.08
CA PRO A 120 -4.29 -14.10 19.80
C PRO A 120 -4.88 -15.25 20.62
N GLU A 121 -5.39 -14.98 21.83
CA GLU A 121 -5.96 -16.01 22.71
C GLU A 121 -7.41 -16.37 22.35
N GLU A 122 -8.07 -15.58 21.50
CA GLU A 122 -9.45 -15.84 21.04
C GLU A 122 -9.51 -16.50 19.65
N ALA A 123 -8.48 -17.28 19.30
CA ALA A 123 -8.46 -18.03 18.04
C ALA A 123 -9.75 -18.86 17.84
N SER A 124 -10.46 -18.56 16.76
CA SER A 124 -11.71 -19.21 16.39
C SER A 124 -11.48 -20.53 15.64
N ASP A 125 -10.34 -20.66 14.98
CA ASP A 125 -9.92 -21.86 14.24
C ASP A 125 -8.38 -22.02 14.37
N ALA A 126 -7.95 -23.21 14.78
CA ALA A 126 -6.54 -23.51 15.04
C ALA A 126 -5.72 -23.78 13.76
N ASP A 127 -6.38 -24.13 12.65
CA ASP A 127 -5.72 -24.43 11.38
C ASP A 127 -5.50 -23.14 10.56
N THR A 128 -6.46 -22.20 10.61
CA THR A 128 -6.35 -20.90 9.90
C THR A 128 -5.80 -19.77 10.76
N PHE A 129 -5.75 -19.97 12.09
CA PHE A 129 -5.42 -18.93 13.07
C PHE A 129 -6.32 -17.71 12.95
N ASP A 130 -7.58 -17.89 12.54
CA ASP A 130 -8.50 -16.76 12.45
C ASP A 130 -8.94 -16.29 13.84
N HIS A 131 -8.97 -14.98 14.02
CA HIS A 131 -9.33 -14.33 15.27
C HIS A 131 -10.46 -13.32 15.03
N PRO A 132 -11.35 -13.11 16.01
CA PRO A 132 -12.25 -11.97 16.00
C PRO A 132 -11.49 -10.65 15.83
N ILE A 133 -12.01 -9.79 14.96
CA ILE A 133 -11.46 -8.46 14.71
C ILE A 133 -12.27 -7.44 15.50
N TYR A 134 -11.56 -6.62 16.27
CA TYR A 134 -12.11 -5.59 17.12
C TYR A 134 -11.72 -4.19 16.64
N ARG A 135 -12.62 -3.23 16.80
CA ARG A 135 -12.32 -1.79 16.78
C ARG A 135 -12.32 -1.26 18.20
N LEU A 136 -11.31 -0.48 18.55
CA LEU A 136 -11.17 0.13 19.86
C LEU A 136 -11.44 1.63 19.77
N HIS A 137 -12.49 2.07 20.46
CA HIS A 137 -12.86 3.47 20.56
C HIS A 137 -11.92 4.23 21.49
N ARG A 138 -11.59 5.45 21.11
CA ARG A 138 -10.81 6.37 21.97
C ARG A 138 -11.75 7.08 22.93
N HIS A 139 -11.40 7.08 24.21
CA HIS A 139 -12.10 7.81 25.27
C HIS A 139 -13.58 7.43 25.48
N GLU A 140 -13.97 6.20 25.13
CA GLU A 140 -15.31 5.66 25.42
C GLU A 140 -15.26 4.58 26.50
N GLU A 141 -16.29 4.56 27.36
CA GLU A 141 -16.52 3.47 28.32
C GLU A 141 -17.15 2.26 27.62
N GLY A 142 -16.71 1.03 27.92
CA GLY A 142 -17.40 -0.16 27.42
C GLY A 142 -16.50 -1.38 27.16
N THR A 143 -16.73 -2.04 26.03
CA THR A 143 -15.91 -3.15 25.51
C THR A 143 -15.58 -2.86 24.05
N PRO A 144 -14.45 -3.34 23.51
CA PRO A 144 -14.16 -3.22 22.08
C PRO A 144 -15.31 -3.73 21.20
N ASP A 145 -15.58 -3.05 20.09
CA ASP A 145 -16.60 -3.46 19.12
C ASP A 145 -16.06 -4.64 18.33
N ARG A 146 -16.70 -5.81 18.45
CA ARG A 146 -16.41 -6.95 17.57
C ARG A 146 -17.03 -6.70 16.20
N LEU A 147 -16.19 -6.55 15.17
CA LEU A 147 -16.62 -6.24 13.81
C LEU A 147 -16.74 -7.48 12.92
N ALA A 148 -15.84 -8.45 13.11
CA ALA A 148 -15.80 -9.67 12.31
C ALA A 148 -15.26 -10.84 13.13
N SER A 149 -15.44 -12.06 12.61
CA SER A 149 -14.90 -13.30 13.18
C SER A 149 -13.58 -13.72 12.54
N THR A 150 -13.26 -13.21 11.34
CA THR A 150 -12.02 -13.48 10.61
C THR A 150 -11.49 -12.20 9.96
N PHE A 151 -10.21 -12.18 9.60
CA PHE A 151 -9.65 -11.05 8.85
C PHE A 151 -10.25 -10.92 7.44
N THR A 152 -10.53 -12.04 6.75
CA THR A 152 -11.20 -11.99 5.43
C THR A 152 -12.59 -11.38 5.53
N GLU A 153 -13.38 -11.76 6.53
CA GLU A 153 -14.70 -11.16 6.77
C GLU A 153 -14.60 -9.67 7.09
N PHE A 154 -13.60 -9.27 7.88
CA PHE A 154 -13.34 -7.86 8.16
C PHE A 154 -13.03 -7.05 6.88
N ILE A 155 -12.17 -7.57 6.00
CA ILE A 155 -11.89 -6.91 4.71
C ILE A 155 -13.14 -6.88 3.83
N GLN A 156 -13.94 -7.94 3.83
CA GLN A 156 -15.20 -7.99 3.09
C GLN A 156 -16.17 -6.89 3.53
N ILE A 157 -16.43 -6.78 4.83
CA ILE A 157 -17.30 -5.73 5.41
C ILE A 157 -16.75 -4.34 5.07
N THR A 158 -15.45 -4.13 5.30
CA THR A 158 -14.81 -2.83 5.04
C THR A 158 -14.91 -2.44 3.57
N VAL A 159 -14.65 -3.36 2.64
CA VAL A 159 -14.76 -3.12 1.19
C VAL A 159 -16.18 -2.80 0.78
N ASP A 160 -17.19 -3.49 1.34
CA ASP A 160 -18.59 -3.21 1.07
C ASP A 160 -18.98 -1.79 1.52
N GLU A 161 -18.61 -1.42 2.75
CA GLU A 161 -18.88 -0.08 3.31
C GLU A 161 -18.21 1.03 2.50
N LEU A 162 -16.95 0.83 2.08
CA LEU A 162 -16.21 1.84 1.31
C LEU A 162 -16.73 2.02 -0.11
N ILE A 163 -17.15 0.92 -0.77
CA ILE A 163 -17.79 1.00 -2.09
C ILE A 163 -19.11 1.76 -1.99
N GLU A 164 -19.93 1.48 -0.97
CA GLU A 164 -21.18 2.20 -0.74
C GLU A 164 -20.93 3.68 -0.46
N TRP A 165 -19.97 3.99 0.41
CA TRP A 165 -19.58 5.37 0.73
C TRP A 165 -19.12 6.13 -0.53
N ARG A 166 -18.21 5.55 -1.33
CA ARG A 166 -17.71 6.16 -2.56
C ARG A 166 -18.82 6.39 -3.58
N ALA A 167 -19.81 5.50 -3.68
CA ALA A 167 -20.94 5.69 -4.58
C ALA A 167 -21.80 6.92 -4.24
N GLY A 168 -21.73 7.40 -2.99
CA GLY A 168 -22.38 8.63 -2.53
C GLY A 168 -21.55 9.90 -2.71
N GLU A 169 -20.25 9.79 -3.00
CA GLU A 169 -19.35 10.94 -3.14
C GLU A 169 -19.31 11.46 -4.59
N PRO A 170 -19.19 12.78 -4.82
CA PRO A 170 -18.98 13.33 -6.15
C PRO A 170 -17.68 12.80 -6.76
N LEU A 171 -17.75 12.25 -7.96
CA LEU A 171 -16.55 11.83 -8.70
C LEU A 171 -15.66 13.04 -9.02
N ASP A 172 -14.39 13.00 -8.62
CA ASP A 172 -13.36 13.89 -9.16
C ASP A 172 -13.02 13.43 -10.60
N PRO A 173 -13.27 14.26 -11.64
CA PRO A 173 -12.97 13.88 -13.03
C PRO A 173 -11.48 13.62 -13.30
N SER A 174 -10.60 14.03 -12.40
CA SER A 174 -9.15 13.82 -12.49
C SER A 174 -8.68 12.51 -11.83
N GLU A 175 -9.53 11.84 -11.05
CA GLU A 175 -9.20 10.56 -10.45
C GLU A 175 -9.60 9.38 -11.37
N PRO A 176 -8.80 8.31 -11.42
CA PRO A 176 -9.14 7.13 -12.19
C PRO A 176 -10.37 6.45 -11.60
N VAL A 177 -11.34 6.10 -12.45
CA VAL A 177 -12.47 5.26 -12.04
C VAL A 177 -11.96 3.86 -11.76
N VAL A 178 -12.19 3.39 -10.54
CA VAL A 178 -11.74 2.08 -10.07
C VAL A 178 -12.96 1.18 -9.90
N ASP A 179 -12.88 -0.06 -10.40
CA ASP A 179 -13.86 -1.08 -10.06
C ASP A 179 -13.53 -1.63 -8.67
N GLY A 180 -14.49 -1.53 -7.74
CA GLY A 180 -14.33 -1.94 -6.34
C GLY A 180 -13.65 -0.92 -5.42
N CYS A 181 -12.94 -1.43 -4.41
CA CYS A 181 -12.24 -0.63 -3.40
C CYS A 181 -10.80 -0.36 -3.84
N ARG A 182 -10.30 0.86 -3.65
CA ARG A 182 -8.94 1.23 -4.05
C ARG A 182 -7.98 0.97 -2.90
N PHE A 183 -6.84 0.36 -3.23
CA PHE A 183 -5.75 0.13 -2.31
C PHE A 183 -4.52 0.93 -2.74
N GLU A 184 -4.06 1.82 -1.87
CA GLU A 184 -2.85 2.61 -2.05
C GLU A 184 -1.70 2.01 -1.24
N PRO A 185 -0.65 1.48 -1.88
CA PRO A 185 0.51 0.96 -1.16
C PRO A 185 1.19 2.04 -0.32
N ALA A 186 1.74 1.62 0.82
CA ALA A 186 2.50 2.49 1.68
C ALA A 186 3.70 3.12 0.95
N PHE A 187 4.00 4.36 1.31
CA PHE A 187 4.94 5.20 0.59
C PHE A 187 6.32 5.23 1.25
N LEU A 188 7.38 4.86 0.52
CA LEU A 188 8.75 4.89 1.04
C LEU A 188 9.34 6.30 0.98
N ARG A 189 9.35 6.88 -0.22
CA ARG A 189 9.93 8.20 -0.51
C ARG A 189 9.49 8.72 -1.86
N PHE A 190 9.58 10.04 -2.03
CA PHE A 190 9.37 10.66 -3.34
C PHE A 190 10.46 10.20 -4.30
N ARG A 191 10.10 10.03 -5.58
CA ARG A 191 11.08 9.88 -6.64
C ARG A 191 11.90 11.17 -6.77
N THR A 192 13.20 11.02 -6.94
CA THR A 192 14.17 12.10 -7.07
C THR A 192 14.02 12.74 -8.43
N LYS A 193 13.49 13.97 -8.48
CA LYS A 193 13.35 14.69 -9.74
C LYS A 193 14.72 15.21 -10.22
N PRO A 194 15.13 14.94 -11.46
CA PRO A 194 16.34 15.51 -12.03
C PRO A 194 16.20 17.01 -12.28
N THR A 195 17.32 17.72 -12.45
CA THR A 195 17.26 19.15 -12.76
C THR A 195 16.82 19.37 -14.20
N THR A 196 16.17 20.50 -14.48
CA THR A 196 15.80 20.90 -15.84
C THR A 196 17.01 20.99 -16.77
N ARG A 197 18.20 21.29 -16.23
CA ARG A 197 19.44 21.35 -17.01
C ARG A 197 19.87 19.95 -17.47
N ASP A 198 19.81 18.97 -16.58
CA ASP A 198 20.22 17.59 -16.89
C ASP A 198 19.26 16.97 -17.90
N VAL A 199 17.96 17.13 -17.69
CA VAL A 199 16.93 16.68 -18.66
C VAL A 199 17.18 17.29 -20.04
N LYS A 200 17.41 18.60 -20.13
CA LYS A 200 17.72 19.26 -21.42
C LYS A 200 18.98 18.70 -22.08
N ARG A 201 20.02 18.40 -21.29
CA ARG A 201 21.26 17.81 -21.79
C ARG A 201 21.02 16.41 -22.34
N TRP A 202 20.31 15.56 -21.61
CA TRP A 202 19.99 14.19 -22.04
C TRP A 202 19.18 14.18 -23.33
N LEU A 203 18.14 15.03 -23.41
CA LEU A 203 17.27 15.13 -24.59
C LEU A 203 17.94 15.80 -25.80
N ALA A 204 19.10 16.44 -25.63
CA ALA A 204 19.89 17.03 -26.72
C ALA A 204 21.00 16.09 -27.24
N PHE A 205 21.32 15.04 -26.50
CA PHE A 205 22.36 14.08 -26.86
C PHE A 205 21.98 13.26 -28.10
N ASN A 206 23.00 12.82 -28.85
CA ASN A 206 22.91 11.90 -29.99
C ASN A 206 21.71 12.17 -30.91
N ASN A 207 21.69 13.34 -31.56
CA ASN A 207 20.61 13.79 -32.46
C ASN A 207 19.20 13.70 -31.85
N HIS A 208 19.06 13.97 -30.55
CA HIS A 208 17.78 13.95 -29.83
C HIS A 208 17.12 12.56 -29.70
N THR A 209 17.88 11.47 -29.80
CA THR A 209 17.34 10.10 -29.75
C THR A 209 16.40 9.85 -28.56
N ALA A 210 16.82 10.18 -27.34
CA ALA A 210 15.98 10.00 -26.14
C ALA A 210 14.69 10.85 -26.17
N ARG A 211 14.74 12.05 -26.77
CA ARG A 211 13.55 12.92 -26.90
C ARG A 211 12.55 12.33 -27.87
N ASP A 212 13.04 11.82 -29.00
CA ASP A 212 12.18 11.30 -30.05
C ASP A 212 11.55 9.96 -29.61
N LEU A 213 12.28 9.12 -28.87
CA LEU A 213 11.74 7.96 -28.16
C LEU A 213 10.66 8.36 -27.15
N ALA A 214 10.94 9.28 -26.22
CA ALA A 214 9.96 9.72 -25.23
C ALA A 214 8.68 10.27 -25.88
N ARG A 215 8.80 10.99 -27.01
CA ARG A 215 7.65 11.48 -27.77
C ARG A 215 6.87 10.36 -28.44
N ALA A 216 7.54 9.38 -29.02
CA ALA A 216 6.88 8.22 -29.63
C ALA A 216 6.11 7.42 -28.57
N ILE A 217 6.70 7.17 -27.40
CA ILE A 217 6.01 6.51 -26.29
C ILE A 217 4.74 7.29 -25.90
N ARG A 218 4.87 8.60 -25.65
CA ARG A 218 3.74 9.43 -25.21
C ARG A 218 2.64 9.56 -26.26
N ASN A 219 3.01 9.81 -27.51
CA ASN A 219 2.04 10.18 -28.55
C ASN A 219 1.45 8.96 -29.26
N GLU A 220 2.17 7.84 -29.29
CA GLU A 220 1.79 6.64 -30.02
C GLU A 220 1.55 5.43 -29.10
N GLY A 221 1.74 5.57 -27.79
CA GLY A 221 1.47 4.51 -26.81
C GLY A 221 2.45 3.33 -26.86
N ARG A 222 3.69 3.55 -27.35
CA ARG A 222 4.73 2.51 -27.50
C ARG A 222 5.40 2.14 -26.18
N THR A 223 4.65 1.58 -25.23
CA THR A 223 5.14 1.28 -23.87
C THR A 223 6.31 0.29 -23.88
N GLU A 224 6.42 -0.56 -24.89
CA GLU A 224 7.54 -1.49 -25.07
C GLU A 224 8.90 -0.79 -25.30
N ALA A 225 8.89 0.49 -25.66
CA ALA A 225 10.11 1.26 -25.90
C ALA A 225 10.70 1.89 -24.63
N PHE A 226 10.07 1.74 -23.45
CA PHE A 226 10.60 2.28 -22.20
C PHE A 226 12.01 1.77 -21.85
N PRO A 227 12.34 0.47 -21.96
CA PRO A 227 13.71 -0.01 -21.72
C PRO A 227 14.74 0.62 -22.67
N ILE A 228 14.39 0.82 -23.95
CA ILE A 228 15.25 1.48 -24.95
C ILE A 228 15.44 2.97 -24.60
N LEU A 229 14.38 3.63 -24.12
CA LEU A 229 14.50 4.99 -23.60
C LEU A 229 15.46 5.06 -22.40
N ALA A 230 15.43 4.07 -21.49
CA ALA A 230 16.37 4.00 -20.38
C ALA A 230 17.83 3.97 -20.86
N ASP A 231 18.12 3.09 -21.83
CA ASP A 231 19.47 2.95 -22.38
C ASP A 231 19.92 4.22 -23.09
N ALA A 232 19.05 4.85 -23.89
CA ALA A 232 19.35 6.12 -24.54
C ALA A 232 19.60 7.27 -23.53
N LEU A 233 18.91 7.27 -22.39
CA LEU A 233 19.14 8.24 -21.31
C LEU A 233 20.47 7.97 -20.60
N GLU A 234 20.79 6.70 -20.31
CA GLU A 234 22.05 6.29 -19.69
C GLU A 234 23.26 6.62 -20.59
N GLU A 235 23.16 6.37 -21.89
CA GLU A 235 24.16 6.79 -22.90
C GLU A 235 24.35 8.32 -22.93
N ALA A 236 23.26 9.08 -22.69
CA ALA A 236 23.32 10.53 -22.60
C ALA A 236 23.92 11.05 -21.27
N GLY A 237 24.28 10.14 -20.36
CA GLY A 237 24.85 10.43 -19.04
C GLY A 237 23.79 10.66 -17.97
N CYS A 238 22.62 10.04 -18.07
CA CYS A 238 21.65 9.97 -16.98
C CYS A 238 22.11 8.97 -15.92
N ASP A 239 22.28 9.43 -14.69
CA ASP A 239 22.62 8.62 -13.51
C ASP A 239 21.50 8.63 -12.45
N ASN A 240 20.33 9.18 -12.80
CA ASN A 240 19.17 9.21 -11.92
C ASN A 240 18.48 7.85 -11.89
N ALA A 241 18.71 7.09 -10.82
CA ALA A 241 18.14 5.76 -10.63
C ALA A 241 16.61 5.74 -10.74
N ASP A 242 15.90 6.72 -10.18
CA ASP A 242 14.43 6.73 -10.24
C ASP A 242 13.91 6.87 -11.68
N VAL A 243 14.59 7.65 -12.54
CA VAL A 243 14.26 7.76 -13.97
C VAL A 243 14.55 6.45 -14.71
N LEU A 244 15.73 5.87 -14.50
CA LEU A 244 16.13 4.65 -15.19
C LEU A 244 15.29 3.44 -14.77
N ASP A 245 15.05 3.27 -13.47
CA ASP A 245 14.25 2.17 -12.94
C ASP A 245 12.79 2.27 -13.38
N SER A 246 12.22 3.48 -13.42
CA SER A 246 10.86 3.69 -13.95
C SER A 246 10.72 3.26 -15.41
N CYS A 247 11.78 3.42 -16.21
CA CYS A 247 11.79 2.95 -17.59
C CYS A 247 12.02 1.43 -17.72
N ARG A 248 12.78 0.83 -16.81
CA ARG A 248 13.24 -0.56 -16.94
C ARG A 248 12.29 -1.57 -16.32
N THR A 249 11.81 -1.27 -15.12
CA THR A 249 11.03 -2.21 -14.29
C THR A 249 9.70 -1.63 -13.82
N GLY A 250 9.46 -0.34 -14.09
CA GLY A 250 8.24 0.36 -13.72
C GLY A 250 7.02 -0.07 -14.53
N ASP A 251 5.85 0.20 -13.96
CA ASP A 251 4.58 0.10 -14.67
C ASP A 251 4.47 1.25 -15.68
N SER A 252 4.16 0.94 -16.95
CA SER A 252 4.13 1.96 -18.00
C SER A 252 3.08 3.05 -17.77
N ASP A 253 1.97 2.70 -17.12
CA ASP A 253 0.82 3.58 -16.93
C ASP A 253 0.97 4.46 -15.68
N VAL A 254 1.90 4.10 -14.79
CA VAL A 254 2.19 4.84 -13.56
C VAL A 254 3.58 5.47 -13.59
N ASP A 255 4.60 4.64 -13.67
CA ASP A 255 6.00 5.04 -13.59
C ASP A 255 6.47 5.63 -14.92
N GLY A 256 6.00 5.05 -16.03
CA GLY A 256 6.21 5.57 -17.37
C GLY A 256 5.61 6.96 -17.55
N VAL A 257 4.38 7.18 -17.08
CA VAL A 257 3.73 8.51 -17.09
C VAL A 257 4.56 9.53 -16.29
N TRP A 258 5.12 9.15 -15.14
CA TRP A 258 6.00 10.03 -14.38
C TRP A 258 7.29 10.39 -15.15
N VAL A 259 7.95 9.41 -15.78
CA VAL A 259 9.15 9.66 -16.61
C VAL A 259 8.84 10.62 -17.74
N LEU A 260 7.77 10.37 -18.49
CA LEU A 260 7.39 11.20 -19.63
C LEU A 260 7.08 12.64 -19.19
N ARG A 261 6.44 12.81 -18.04
CA ARG A 261 6.21 14.12 -17.43
C ARG A 261 7.52 14.81 -17.05
N VAL A 262 8.47 14.09 -16.45
CA VAL A 262 9.79 14.62 -16.10
C VAL A 262 10.57 15.07 -17.35
N LEU A 263 10.54 14.27 -18.42
CA LEU A 263 11.31 14.53 -19.63
C LEU A 263 10.66 15.62 -20.51
N LEU A 264 9.36 15.56 -20.70
CA LEU A 264 8.65 16.36 -21.72
C LEU A 264 7.82 17.50 -21.13
N GLY A 265 7.62 17.53 -19.80
CA GLY A 265 6.76 18.47 -19.10
C GLY A 265 5.25 18.20 -19.28
N ASP A 266 4.45 18.96 -18.54
CA ASP A 266 3.00 18.79 -18.39
C ASP A 266 2.16 19.26 -19.59
N ARG A 267 2.72 19.30 -20.80
CA ARG A 267 1.97 19.82 -21.96
C ARG A 267 0.87 18.86 -22.41
N ALA A 268 -0.33 19.20 -21.95
CA ALA A 268 -1.71 19.09 -22.49
C ALA A 268 -2.01 17.95 -23.47
#